data_AF-A0A956FN93-F1
#
_entry.id   AF-A0A956FN93-F1
#
_cell.length_a   1.000
_cell.length_b   1.000
_cell.length_c   1.000
_cell.angle_alpha   90.00
_cell.angle_beta   90.00
_cell.angle_gamma   90.00
#
_symmetry.space_group_name_H-M   'P 1'
#
loop_
_entity.id
_entity.type
_entity.pdbx_description
1 polymer ?
#
loop_
_entity_poly.entity_id
_entity_poly.type
_entity_poly.pdbx_seq_one_letter_code
_entity_poly.pdbx_strand_id
1 'polypeptide(L)'
;MSTFTVRVLRAVIEPHENADALEIARVGDYRSIVRKGQFRSGDLVAYIPEQALVPEPLLEAMGLKGRLAGADANRVKAIRLRGVLSQGLVMAARPGWACGDDVAAELGIVKWEPPVPACMNGQVYPAG
;
A
#
# COMPACT_ATOMS: atom_id res chain seq x y z
N MET A 1 -10.86 5.02 15.68
CA MET A 1 -10.41 3.76 15.03
C MET A 1 -10.01 4.09 13.61
N SER A 2 -8.75 3.87 13.21
CA SER A 2 -8.37 4.02 11.80
C SER A 2 -8.86 2.77 11.07
N THR A 3 -9.92 2.91 10.28
CA THR A 3 -10.41 1.81 9.44
C THR A 3 -9.39 1.60 8.33
N PHE A 4 -8.79 0.41 8.28
CA PHE A 4 -7.92 0.01 7.19
C PHE A 4 -8.81 -0.34 5.99
N THR A 5 -8.63 0.38 4.88
CA THR A 5 -9.42 0.18 3.65
C THR A 5 -8.50 0.27 2.45
N VAL A 6 -8.74 -0.56 1.43
CA VAL A 6 -8.05 -0.49 0.14
C VAL A 6 -9.02 0.11 -0.86
N ARG A 7 -8.92 1.42 -1.07
CA ARG A 7 -9.91 2.17 -1.85
C ARG A 7 -9.56 2.20 -3.32
N VAL A 8 -10.58 2.01 -4.15
CA VAL A 8 -10.50 2.24 -5.59
C VAL A 8 -10.72 3.72 -5.89
N LEU A 9 -9.73 4.36 -6.50
CA LEU A 9 -9.74 5.80 -6.78
C LEU A 9 -9.10 6.05 -8.15
N ARG A 10 -9.27 7.27 -8.68
CA ARG A 10 -8.59 7.67 -9.91
C ARG A 10 -7.16 8.10 -9.59
N ALA A 11 -6.21 7.60 -10.38
CA ALA A 11 -4.82 8.03 -10.30
C ALA A 11 -4.58 9.29 -11.13
N VAL A 12 -3.70 10.15 -10.64
CA VAL A 12 -3.05 11.21 -11.43
C VAL A 12 -1.58 10.83 -11.57
N ILE A 13 -1.08 10.73 -12.79
CA ILE A 13 0.30 10.35 -13.06
C ILE A 13 1.12 11.62 -13.27
N GLU A 14 2.16 11.76 -12.46
CA GLU A 14 3.12 12.85 -12.48
C GLU A 14 4.49 12.31 -12.90
N PRO A 15 5.28 13.07 -13.68
CA PRO A 15 6.62 12.65 -14.07
C PRO A 15 7.54 12.58 -12.85
N HIS A 16 8.45 11.61 -12.85
CA HIS A 16 9.49 11.52 -11.82
C HIS A 16 10.73 12.31 -12.27
N GLU A 17 11.04 13.42 -11.60
CA GLU A 17 12.13 14.34 -12.02
C GLU A 17 13.51 13.67 -12.11
N ASN A 18 13.81 12.73 -11.21
CA ASN A 18 15.12 12.06 -11.13
C ASN A 18 15.12 10.60 -11.64
N ALA A 19 14.16 10.19 -12.47
CA ALA A 19 14.07 8.80 -12.97
C ALA A 19 13.38 8.67 -14.33
N ASP A 20 14.08 8.15 -15.33
CA ASP A 20 13.52 7.99 -16.68
C ASP A 20 12.51 6.84 -16.81
N ALA A 21 12.65 5.81 -15.96
CA ALA A 21 11.85 4.58 -16.01
C ALA A 21 10.70 4.56 -14.99
N LEU A 22 10.54 5.61 -14.19
CA LEU A 22 9.57 5.67 -13.10
C LEU A 22 8.67 6.90 -13.24
N GLU A 23 7.48 6.79 -12.69
CA GLU A 23 6.50 7.87 -12.57
C GLU A 23 5.91 7.86 -11.15
N ILE A 24 5.23 8.95 -10.80
CA ILE A 24 4.56 9.09 -9.50
C ILE A 24 3.06 8.97 -9.76
N ALA A 25 2.44 7.92 -9.23
CA ALA A 25 0.99 7.80 -9.18
C ALA A 25 0.49 8.47 -7.89
N ARG A 26 -0.23 9.58 -8.06
CA ARG A 26 -0.95 10.24 -6.98
C ARG A 26 -2.37 9.69 -6.90
N VAL A 27 -2.74 9.14 -5.74
CA VAL A 27 -4.06 8.57 -5.49
C VAL A 27 -4.62 9.20 -4.22
N GLY A 28 -5.54 10.15 -4.38
CA GLY A 28 -5.95 11.05 -3.30
C GLY A 28 -4.76 11.91 -2.81
N ASP A 29 -4.47 11.82 -1.52
CA ASP A 29 -3.36 12.54 -0.86
C ASP A 29 -2.05 11.75 -0.83
N TYR A 30 -2.08 10.50 -1.27
CA TYR A 30 -0.93 9.61 -1.24
C TYR A 30 -0.21 9.55 -2.58
N ARG A 31 1.10 9.30 -2.51
CA ARG A 31 1.97 9.16 -3.67
C ARG A 31 2.63 7.78 -3.65
N SER A 32 2.56 7.07 -4.76
CA SER A 32 3.23 5.78 -4.94
C SER A 32 4.02 5.78 -6.24
N ILE A 33 5.23 5.24 -6.19
CA ILE A 33 6.10 5.18 -7.38
C ILE A 33 5.69 3.97 -8.22
N VAL A 34 5.44 4.21 -9.51
CA VAL A 34 5.02 3.21 -10.49
C VAL A 34 6.01 3.18 -11.66
N ARG A 35 5.96 2.12 -12.48
CA ARG A 35 6.76 2.08 -13.70
C ARG A 35 6.19 3.06 -14.72
N LYS A 36 7.07 3.70 -15.49
CA LYS A 36 6.67 4.62 -16.53
C LYS A 36 5.76 3.95 -17.56
N GLY A 37 4.64 4.58 -17.89
CA GLY A 37 3.65 4.08 -18.85
C GLY A 37 2.78 2.93 -18.35
N GLN A 38 2.90 2.55 -17.06
CA GLN A 38 2.06 1.51 -16.46
C GLN A 38 0.61 1.96 -16.25
N PHE A 39 0.40 3.26 -16.03
CA PHE A 39 -0.89 3.88 -15.77
C PHE A 39 -1.00 5.20 -16.53
N ARG A 40 -2.23 5.69 -16.69
CA ARG A 40 -2.54 7.01 -17.23
C ARG A 40 -3.38 7.80 -16.23
N SER A 41 -3.25 9.12 -16.25
CA SER A 41 -4.10 10.00 -15.44
C SER A 41 -5.57 9.76 -15.77
N GLY A 42 -6.38 9.49 -14.75
CA GLY A 42 -7.78 9.13 -14.87
C GLY A 42 -8.08 7.64 -14.74
N ASP A 43 -7.07 6.77 -14.83
CA ASP A 43 -7.24 5.32 -14.62
C ASP A 43 -7.75 5.02 -13.21
N LEU A 44 -8.66 4.05 -13.11
CA LEU A 44 -9.09 3.51 -11.83
C LEU A 44 -8.04 2.54 -11.30
N VAL A 45 -7.64 2.77 -10.06
CA VAL A 45 -6.62 1.97 -9.38
C VAL A 45 -7.05 1.71 -7.94
N ALA A 46 -6.67 0.56 -7.40
CA ALA A 46 -6.75 0.32 -5.97
C ALA A 46 -5.46 0.80 -5.29
N TYR A 47 -5.64 1.66 -4.29
CA TYR A 47 -4.56 2.13 -3.44
C TYR A 47 -4.41 1.22 -2.22
N ILE A 48 -3.26 0.57 -2.11
CA ILE A 48 -2.89 -0.31 -1.00
C ILE A 48 -2.04 0.51 -0.01
N PRO A 49 -2.57 0.85 1.17
CA PRO A 49 -1.86 1.73 2.11
C PRO A 49 -0.67 1.03 2.78
N GLU A 50 0.12 1.81 3.52
CA GLU A 50 1.13 1.26 4.42
C GLU A 50 0.54 0.31 5.47
N GLN A 51 1.38 -0.55 6.03
CA GLN A 51 0.99 -1.61 6.97
C GLN A 51 0.08 -2.68 6.34
N ALA A 52 -0.25 -2.62 5.06
CA ALA A 52 -0.92 -3.71 4.37
C ALA A 52 -0.03 -4.96 4.28
N LEU A 53 -0.57 -6.13 4.62
CA LEU A 53 -0.04 -7.44 4.25
C LEU A 53 -0.73 -7.86 2.96
N VAL A 54 0.06 -8.04 1.91
CA VAL A 54 -0.43 -8.37 0.58
C VAL A 54 -0.21 -9.86 0.34
N PRO A 55 -1.24 -10.64 -0.07
CA PRO A 55 -1.06 -12.05 -0.36
C PRO A 55 -0.02 -12.30 -1.45
N GLU A 56 0.74 -13.39 -1.32
CA GLU A 56 1.79 -13.75 -2.27
C GLU A 56 1.31 -13.84 -3.74
N PRO A 57 0.13 -14.43 -4.06
CA PRO A 57 -0.35 -14.46 -5.44
C PRO A 57 -0.57 -13.06 -6.04
N LEU A 58 -0.97 -12.09 -5.21
CA LEU A 58 -1.15 -10.71 -5.65
C LEU A 58 0.21 -10.03 -5.87
N LEU A 59 1.20 -10.32 -5.03
CA LEU A 59 2.58 -9.83 -5.23
C LEU A 59 3.23 -10.40 -6.48
N GLU A 60 2.96 -11.66 -6.82
CA GLU A 60 3.39 -12.28 -8.07
C GLU A 60 2.79 -11.57 -9.28
N ALA A 61 1.47 -11.36 -9.28
CA ALA A 61 0.77 -10.64 -10.35
C ALA A 61 1.29 -9.20 -10.52
N MET A 62 1.74 -8.55 -9.44
CA MET A 62 2.33 -7.21 -9.47
C MET A 62 3.84 -7.22 -9.80
N GLY A 63 4.49 -8.39 -9.85
CA GLY A 63 5.95 -8.51 -10.02
C GLY A 63 6.75 -7.94 -8.84
N LEU A 64 6.20 -8.03 -7.63
CA LEU A 64 6.77 -7.52 -6.37
C LEU A 64 7.10 -8.62 -5.35
N LYS A 65 6.95 -9.90 -5.71
CA LYS A 65 7.31 -11.04 -4.85
C LYS A 65 8.73 -10.89 -4.30
N GLY A 66 8.88 -11.01 -2.98
CA GLY A 66 10.18 -10.92 -2.31
C GLY A 66 10.78 -9.52 -2.18
N ARG A 67 10.03 -8.45 -2.53
CA ARG A 67 10.55 -7.07 -2.56
C ARG A 67 10.01 -6.16 -1.45
N LEU A 68 8.96 -6.58 -0.74
CA LEU A 68 8.39 -5.78 0.35
C LEU A 68 9.07 -6.09 1.69
N ALA A 69 8.66 -5.37 2.74
CA ALA A 69 9.23 -5.54 4.07
C ALA A 69 8.61 -6.74 4.80
N GLY A 70 9.20 -7.12 5.94
CA GLY A 70 8.73 -8.22 6.79
C GLY A 70 9.44 -9.54 6.49
N ALA A 71 9.25 -10.54 7.35
CA ALA A 71 9.86 -11.86 7.20
C ALA A 71 9.40 -12.56 5.90
N ASP A 72 8.11 -12.42 5.58
CA ASP A 72 7.48 -13.00 4.38
C ASP A 72 7.55 -12.06 3.16
N ALA A 73 8.29 -10.94 3.27
CA ALA A 73 8.47 -9.95 2.20
C ALA A 73 7.15 -9.48 1.54
N ASN A 74 6.10 -9.32 2.35
CA ASN A 74 4.73 -9.04 1.92
C ASN A 74 4.10 -7.79 2.57
N ARG A 75 4.84 -7.08 3.43
CA ARG A 75 4.35 -5.91 4.15
C ARG A 75 4.70 -4.62 3.44
N VAL A 76 3.68 -3.83 3.10
CA VAL A 76 3.82 -2.49 2.52
C VAL A 76 4.39 -1.53 3.56
N LYS A 77 5.50 -0.88 3.21
CA LYS A 77 6.18 0.14 4.01
C LYS A 77 6.44 1.35 3.13
N ALA A 78 6.31 2.55 3.70
CA ALA A 78 6.77 3.75 3.04
C ALA A 78 8.28 3.67 2.76
N ILE A 79 8.67 3.94 1.52
CA ILE A 79 10.07 3.98 1.09
C ILE A 79 10.38 5.33 0.44
N ARG A 80 11.65 5.71 0.44
CA ARG A 80 12.14 6.81 -0.41
C ARG A 80 12.97 6.22 -1.53
N LEU A 81 12.62 6.57 -2.76
CA LEU A 81 13.39 6.19 -3.95
C LEU A 81 13.74 7.46 -4.71
N ARG A 82 15.04 7.66 -4.96
CA ARG A 82 15.56 8.82 -5.73
C ARG A 82 15.04 10.17 -5.22
N GLY A 83 14.92 10.30 -3.90
CA GLY A 83 14.45 11.51 -3.21
C GLY A 83 12.93 11.63 -3.04
N VAL A 84 12.14 10.82 -3.75
CA VAL A 84 10.67 10.87 -3.70
C VAL A 84 10.14 9.86 -2.68
N LEU A 85 9.18 10.30 -1.86
CA LEU A 85 8.47 9.44 -0.91
C LEU A 85 7.39 8.64 -1.65
N SER A 86 7.42 7.32 -1.48
CA SER A 86 6.38 6.38 -1.93
C SER A 86 5.71 5.77 -0.71
N GLN A 87 4.47 6.15 -0.46
CA GLN A 87 3.62 5.60 0.60
C GLN A 87 2.55 4.74 -0.07
N GLY A 88 2.59 3.43 0.19
CA GLY A 88 1.65 2.49 -0.41
C GLY A 88 2.09 1.93 -1.76
N LEU A 89 1.22 1.07 -2.29
CA LEU A 89 1.31 0.47 -3.62
C LEU A 89 0.03 0.80 -4.40
N VAL A 90 0.13 0.72 -5.72
CA VAL A 90 -0.99 0.95 -6.64
C VAL A 90 -1.12 -0.24 -7.56
N MET A 91 -2.35 -0.72 -7.73
CA MET A 91 -2.69 -1.77 -8.69
C MET A 91 -3.84 -1.32 -9.58
N ALA A 92 -3.86 -1.78 -10.83
CA ALA A 92 -4.97 -1.52 -11.74
C ALA A 92 -6.27 -2.08 -11.16
N ALA A 93 -7.36 -1.33 -11.30
CA ALA A 93 -8.67 -1.82 -10.89
C ALA A 93 -9.08 -3.05 -11.70
N ARG A 94 -9.69 -4.04 -11.05
CA ARG A 94 -10.26 -5.21 -11.73
C ARG A 94 -11.59 -4.84 -12.41
N PRO A 95 -12.01 -5.59 -13.45
CA PRO A 95 -13.32 -5.40 -14.06
C PRO A 95 -14.44 -5.48 -13.01
N GLY A 96 -15.32 -4.49 -12.98
CA GLY A 96 -16.45 -4.42 -12.05
C GLY A 96 -16.24 -3.53 -10.82
N TRP A 97 -15.00 -3.08 -10.55
CA TRP A 97 -14.75 -2.13 -9.47
C TRP A 97 -15.16 -0.70 -9.85
N ALA A 98 -15.75 0.01 -8.89
CA ALA A 98 -16.13 1.41 -9.01
C ALA A 98 -15.28 2.30 -8.10
N CYS A 99 -15.22 3.59 -8.42
CA CYS A 99 -14.55 4.56 -7.57
C CYS A 99 -15.25 4.65 -6.20
N GLY A 100 -14.49 4.49 -5.12
CA GLY A 100 -14.98 4.51 -3.75
C GLY A 100 -15.09 3.13 -3.10
N ASP A 101 -15.02 2.05 -3.88
CA ASP A 101 -15.11 0.69 -3.36
C ASP A 101 -13.93 0.35 -2.45
N ASP A 102 -14.21 -0.40 -1.39
CA ASP A 102 -13.19 -1.03 -0.55
C ASP A 102 -13.01 -2.49 -0.98
N VAL A 103 -11.85 -2.77 -1.56
CA VAL A 103 -11.51 -4.08 -2.15
C VAL A 103 -10.53 -4.87 -1.29
N ALA A 104 -10.28 -4.43 -0.05
CA ALA A 104 -9.35 -5.10 0.86
C ALA A 104 -9.70 -6.58 1.08
N ALA A 105 -10.97 -6.87 1.36
CA ALA A 105 -11.46 -8.22 1.61
C ALA A 105 -11.37 -9.11 0.36
N GLU A 106 -11.75 -8.59 -0.82
CA GLU A 106 -11.67 -9.33 -2.09
C GLU A 106 -10.22 -9.69 -2.44
N LEU A 107 -9.29 -8.79 -2.14
CA LEU A 107 -7.86 -8.99 -2.40
C LEU A 107 -7.14 -9.80 -1.32
N GLY A 108 -7.81 -10.14 -0.22
CA GLY A 108 -7.21 -10.81 0.94
C GLY A 108 -6.15 -9.96 1.65
N ILE A 109 -6.22 -8.63 1.51
CA ILE A 109 -5.27 -7.70 2.12
C ILE A 109 -5.71 -7.44 3.56
N VAL A 110 -4.81 -7.67 4.51
CA VAL A 110 -5.04 -7.45 5.94
C VAL A 110 -4.09 -6.41 6.49
N LYS A 111 -4.47 -5.74 7.59
CA LYS A 111 -3.59 -4.81 8.28
C LYS A 111 -2.56 -5.60 9.11
N TRP A 112 -1.29 -5.27 8.95
CA TRP A 112 -0.22 -5.73 9.83
C TRP A 112 -0.28 -4.99 11.16
N GLU A 113 -0.27 -5.75 12.25
CA GLU A 113 -0.14 -5.22 13.60
C GLU A 113 1.22 -5.62 14.20
N PRO A 114 1.93 -4.69 14.86
CA PRO A 114 3.15 -5.04 15.56
C PRO A 114 2.84 -6.02 16.70
N PRO A 115 3.70 -7.02 16.95
CA PRO A 115 3.56 -7.87 18.12
C PRO A 115 3.65 -7.01 19.39
N VAL A 116 2.71 -7.20 20.31
CA VAL A 116 2.72 -6.50 21.60
C VAL A 116 3.96 -6.93 22.39
N PRO A 117 4.88 -6.02 22.76
CA PRO A 117 6.03 -6.37 23.58
C PRO A 117 5.58 -6.91 24.94
N ALA A 118 6.17 -8.02 25.40
CA ALA A 118 5.82 -8.68 26.66
C ALA A 118 5.99 -7.80 27.93
N CYS A 119 6.68 -6.67 27.82
CA CYS A 119 6.90 -5.72 28.92
C CYS A 119 5.73 -4.75 29.17
N MET A 120 4.68 -4.75 28.34
CA MET A 120 3.52 -3.86 28.50
C MET A 120 2.35 -4.48 29.31
N ASN A 121 2.58 -5.54 30.09
CA ASN A 121 1.60 -6.03 31.05
C ASN A 121 1.83 -5.37 32.42
N GLY A 122 1.43 -4.10 32.53
CA GLY A 122 1.53 -3.36 33.79
C GLY A 122 0.65 -4.02 34.86
N GLN A 123 1.26 -4.69 35.83
CA GLN A 123 0.56 -5.13 37.03
C GLN A 123 0.13 -3.88 37.82
N VAL A 124 -1.16 -3.59 37.80
CA VAL A 124 -1.77 -2.56 38.65
C VAL A 124 -1.89 -3.15 40.05
N TYR A 125 -1.07 -2.69 40.98
CA TYR A 125 -1.25 -2.97 42.40
C TYR A 125 -2.29 -1.99 42.97
N PRO A 126 -3.33 -2.45 43.69
CA PRO A 126 -4.22 -1.55 44.41
C PRO A 126 -3.44 -0.90 45.56
N ALA A 127 -3.50 0.43 45.65
CA ALA A 127 -2.99 1.16 46.80
C ALA A 127 -3.86 0.80 48.02
N GLY A 128 -3.24 0.18 49.02
CA GLY A 128 -3.80 0.00 50.35
C GLY A 128 -3.78 1.29 51.15
#